data_AF-A0A146M188-F1
#
_entry.id   AF-A0A146M188-F1
#
_cell.length_a   1.000
_cell.length_b   1.000
_cell.length_c   1.000
_cell.angle_alpha   90.00
_cell.angle_beta   90.00
_cell.angle_gamma   90.00
#
_symmetry.space_group_name_H-M   'P 1'
#
loop_
_entity.id
_entity.type
_entity.pdbx_description
1 polymer ?
#
loop_
_entity_poly.entity_id
_entity_poly.type
_entity_poly.pdbx_seq_one_letter_code
_entity_poly.pdbx_strand_id
1 'polypeptide(L)'
;NNTKYQVVKKLYAFINVFTEEVSRINEKWKGLSVAETLVPKMWDEKYSVVSALKQHGTNGDVQTAVCILIALPPVRRQALLNLIDLHDQEVWLLAYISLLNQHQLFTHANEIIKLAWIPEVNQLNQQSTTVNISCNQCNKVIPQGTRLCGNCSSSVTCSVCHQVVDGAYVWCQGCMHGGHLLHMQTWLSKNTLCPAGCGHACEYT
;
A
#
# COMPACT_ATOMS: atom_id res chain seq x y z
N ASN A 1 -3.08 -3.37 -27.14
CA ASN A 1 -3.88 -3.85 -25.99
C ASN A 1 -3.77 -5.35 -25.70
N ASN A 2 -2.58 -5.98 -25.74
CA ASN A 2 -2.47 -7.41 -25.34
C ASN A 2 -1.16 -7.83 -24.65
N THR A 3 -0.21 -6.90 -24.43
CA THR A 3 1.07 -7.21 -23.78
C THR A 3 1.09 -6.85 -22.29
N LYS A 4 0.48 -5.72 -21.89
CA LYS A 4 0.37 -5.31 -20.48
C LYS A 4 -0.48 -6.27 -19.62
N TYR A 5 -1.55 -6.83 -20.18
CA TYR A 5 -2.44 -7.78 -19.49
C TYR A 5 -1.78 -9.16 -19.27
N GLN A 6 -0.85 -9.56 -20.14
CA GLN A 6 -0.15 -10.84 -20.05
C GLN A 6 0.99 -10.82 -19.02
N VAL A 7 1.68 -9.68 -18.88
CA VAL A 7 2.70 -9.50 -17.84
C VAL A 7 2.07 -9.44 -16.45
N VAL A 8 0.94 -8.73 -16.30
CA VAL A 8 0.18 -8.66 -15.03
C VAL A 8 -0.43 -10.02 -14.67
N LYS A 9 -0.97 -10.78 -15.62
CA LYS A 9 -1.40 -12.17 -15.37
C LYS A 9 -0.23 -13.09 -14.99
N LYS A 10 0.94 -12.93 -15.61
CA LYS A 10 2.13 -13.70 -15.24
C LYS A 10 2.64 -13.33 -13.86
N LEU A 11 2.57 -12.07 -13.45
CA LEU A 11 2.96 -11.63 -12.10
C LEU A 11 1.95 -12.05 -11.03
N TYR A 12 0.65 -11.94 -11.27
CA TYR A 12 -0.38 -12.47 -10.36
C TYR A 12 -0.34 -13.99 -10.26
N ALA A 13 -0.12 -14.68 -11.39
CA ALA A 13 0.10 -16.12 -11.39
C ALA A 13 1.40 -16.47 -10.68
N PHE A 14 2.49 -15.72 -10.88
CA PHE A 14 3.75 -15.96 -10.20
C PHE A 14 3.62 -15.69 -8.70
N ILE A 15 2.98 -14.60 -8.27
CA ILE A 15 2.77 -14.30 -6.85
C ILE A 15 1.81 -15.29 -6.20
N ASN A 16 0.70 -15.67 -6.84
CA ASN A 16 -0.25 -16.65 -6.29
C ASN A 16 0.32 -18.07 -6.30
N VAL A 17 0.99 -18.49 -7.38
CA VAL A 17 1.70 -19.77 -7.41
C VAL A 17 2.82 -19.75 -6.39
N PHE A 18 3.54 -18.64 -6.23
CA PHE A 18 4.63 -18.54 -5.26
C PHE A 18 4.11 -18.50 -3.82
N THR A 19 2.98 -17.86 -3.51
CA THR A 19 2.36 -17.90 -2.17
C THR A 19 1.75 -19.25 -1.85
N GLU A 20 1.13 -19.93 -2.81
CA GLU A 20 0.63 -21.31 -2.65
C GLU A 20 1.78 -22.32 -2.56
N GLU A 21 2.83 -22.16 -3.35
CA GLU A 21 3.99 -23.05 -3.39
C GLU A 21 4.87 -22.84 -2.17
N VAL A 22 5.04 -21.61 -1.66
CA VAL A 22 5.68 -21.35 -0.37
C VAL A 22 4.86 -21.95 0.78
N SER A 23 3.53 -21.85 0.74
CA SER A 23 2.64 -22.51 1.71
C SER A 23 2.79 -24.04 1.67
N ARG A 24 2.82 -24.64 0.47
CA ARG A 24 2.94 -26.08 0.24
C ARG A 24 4.34 -26.61 0.59
N ILE A 25 5.38 -25.82 0.31
CA ILE A 25 6.76 -26.06 0.71
C ILE A 25 6.82 -26.03 2.25
N ASN A 26 6.34 -24.97 2.90
CA ASN A 26 6.31 -24.87 4.36
C ASN A 26 5.56 -26.04 5.03
N GLU A 27 4.44 -26.49 4.48
CA GLU A 27 3.74 -27.71 4.93
C GLU A 27 4.58 -28.98 4.74
N LYS A 28 5.29 -29.12 3.61
CA LYS A 28 6.18 -30.26 3.33
C LYS A 28 7.40 -30.29 4.27
N TRP A 29 7.90 -29.14 4.71
CA TRP A 29 9.01 -29.07 5.68
C TRP A 29 8.57 -29.25 7.14
N LYS A 30 7.28 -29.15 7.47
CA LYS A 30 6.77 -29.47 8.82
C LYS A 30 6.90 -30.97 9.16
N GLY A 31 6.98 -31.85 8.16
CA GLY A 31 7.05 -33.31 8.35
C GLY A 31 8.46 -33.92 8.33
N LEU A 32 9.51 -33.16 8.01
CA LEU A 32 10.90 -33.65 8.05
C LEU A 32 11.52 -33.38 9.43
N SER A 33 11.04 -34.12 10.44
CA SER A 33 11.79 -34.28 11.69
C SER A 33 12.77 -35.44 11.55
N VAL A 34 14.06 -35.10 11.52
CA VAL A 34 15.21 -35.97 11.83
C VAL A 34 15.40 -37.18 10.90
N ALA A 35 16.19 -37.00 9.85
CA ALA A 35 17.06 -38.06 9.34
C ALA A 35 18.46 -37.46 9.13
N GLU A 36 19.32 -37.65 10.13
CA GLU A 36 20.77 -37.46 9.99
C GLU A 36 21.29 -38.44 8.94
N THR A 37 21.68 -37.99 7.75
CA THR A 37 22.96 -38.41 7.14
C THR A 37 23.34 -37.53 5.95
N LEU A 38 24.63 -37.17 5.92
CA LEU A 38 25.36 -36.52 4.83
C LEU A 38 25.01 -35.05 4.60
N VAL A 39 25.48 -34.18 5.50
CA VAL A 39 25.71 -32.76 5.17
C VAL A 39 26.91 -32.72 4.22
N PRO A 40 26.72 -32.47 2.90
CA PRO A 40 27.86 -32.28 2.02
C PRO A 40 28.61 -31.03 2.49
N LYS A 41 29.93 -31.13 2.50
CA LYS A 41 30.90 -30.12 2.91
C LYS A 41 30.49 -28.70 2.47
N MET A 42 29.99 -27.92 3.44
CA MET A 42 30.02 -26.46 3.53
C MET A 42 29.96 -25.70 2.20
N TRP A 43 28.78 -25.66 1.58
CA TRP A 43 28.44 -24.63 0.61
C TRP A 43 28.07 -23.37 1.40
N ASP A 44 28.74 -22.25 1.16
CA ASP A 44 28.45 -20.99 1.84
C ASP A 44 27.21 -20.32 1.21
N GLU A 45 26.07 -21.03 1.28
CA GLU A 45 24.81 -20.78 0.55
C GLU A 45 24.35 -19.32 0.64
N LYS A 46 24.62 -18.66 1.77
CA LYS A 46 24.22 -17.27 2.02
C LYS A 46 25.00 -16.29 1.15
N TYR A 47 26.31 -16.46 1.01
CA TYR A 47 27.15 -15.53 0.24
C TYR A 47 26.90 -15.64 -1.26
N SER A 48 26.65 -16.86 -1.75
CA SER A 48 26.26 -17.05 -3.16
C SER A 48 24.94 -16.34 -3.46
N VAL A 49 23.92 -16.51 -2.61
CA VAL A 49 22.63 -15.82 -2.78
C VAL A 49 22.80 -14.30 -2.70
N VAL A 50 23.56 -13.80 -1.72
CA VAL A 50 23.83 -12.36 -1.59
C VAL A 50 24.55 -11.79 -2.82
N SER A 51 25.54 -12.52 -3.34
CA SER A 51 26.26 -12.09 -4.55
C SER A 51 25.33 -12.02 -5.77
N ALA A 52 24.41 -12.98 -5.91
CA ALA A 52 23.41 -12.94 -6.97
C ALA A 52 22.44 -11.76 -6.79
N LEU A 53 21.94 -11.52 -5.57
CA LEU A 53 21.05 -10.39 -5.28
C LEU A 53 21.73 -9.05 -5.61
N LYS A 54 23.00 -8.88 -5.21
CA LYS A 54 23.79 -7.68 -5.55
C LYS A 54 23.94 -7.52 -7.06
N GLN A 55 24.22 -8.61 -7.79
CA GLN A 55 24.30 -8.58 -9.24
C GLN A 55 22.97 -8.17 -9.91
N HIS A 56 21.84 -8.70 -9.44
CA HIS A 56 20.52 -8.27 -9.93
C HIS A 56 20.27 -6.78 -9.67
N GLY A 57 20.61 -6.29 -8.48
CA GLY A 57 20.55 -4.86 -8.15
C GLY A 57 21.40 -4.00 -9.09
N THR A 58 22.66 -4.38 -9.32
CA THR A 58 23.56 -3.67 -10.26
C THR A 58 23.05 -3.69 -11.70
N ASN A 59 22.39 -4.78 -12.11
CA ASN A 59 21.77 -4.89 -13.44
C ASN A 59 20.44 -4.12 -13.57
N GLY A 60 19.96 -3.48 -12.50
CA GLY A 60 18.68 -2.77 -12.47
C GLY A 60 17.46 -3.66 -12.27
N ASP A 61 17.65 -4.97 -12.08
CA ASP A 61 16.59 -5.93 -11.74
C ASP A 61 16.32 -5.94 -10.23
N VAL A 62 15.90 -4.77 -9.72
CA VAL A 62 15.57 -4.57 -8.30
C VAL A 62 14.35 -5.36 -7.87
N GLN A 63 13.46 -5.71 -8.81
CA GLN A 63 12.28 -6.53 -8.55
C GLN A 63 12.68 -7.91 -8.04
N THR A 64 13.54 -8.63 -8.75
CA THR A 64 13.98 -9.97 -8.35
C THR A 64 14.65 -9.93 -6.97
N ALA A 65 15.50 -8.93 -6.72
CA ALA A 65 16.18 -8.77 -5.45
C ALA A 65 15.19 -8.59 -4.28
N VAL A 66 14.22 -7.67 -4.42
CA VAL A 66 13.23 -7.38 -3.37
C VAL A 66 12.26 -8.54 -3.19
N CYS A 67 11.75 -9.15 -4.27
CA CYS A 67 10.82 -10.27 -4.19
C CYS A 67 11.42 -11.48 -3.45
N ILE A 68 12.69 -11.82 -3.73
CA ILE A 68 13.37 -12.91 -3.03
C ILE A 68 13.50 -12.59 -1.53
N LEU A 69 13.89 -11.36 -1.17
CA LEU A 69 14.04 -10.98 0.24
C LEU A 69 12.69 -11.02 0.98
N ILE A 70 11.61 -10.53 0.38
CA ILE A 70 10.26 -10.56 0.97
C ILE A 70 9.72 -11.99 1.07
N ALA A 71 10.00 -12.84 0.08
CA ALA A 71 9.57 -14.24 0.03
C ALA A 71 10.12 -15.11 1.17
N LEU A 72 11.32 -14.78 1.65
CA LEU A 72 12.02 -15.61 2.63
C LEU A 72 11.41 -15.48 4.03
N PRO A 73 11.39 -16.58 4.82
CA PRO A 73 11.01 -16.52 6.23
C PRO A 73 11.92 -15.56 7.02
N PRO A 74 11.42 -14.91 8.10
CA PRO A 74 12.14 -13.86 8.81
C PRO A 74 13.57 -14.23 9.23
N VAL A 75 13.77 -15.46 9.73
CA VAL A 75 15.10 -15.95 10.17
C VAL A 75 16.11 -16.01 9.02
N ARG A 76 15.69 -16.49 7.84
CA ARG A 76 16.57 -16.60 6.66
C ARG A 76 16.76 -15.24 6.00
N ARG A 77 15.70 -14.44 5.93
CA ARG A 77 15.75 -13.06 5.43
C ARG A 77 16.77 -12.25 6.21
N GLN A 78 16.68 -12.21 7.54
CA GLN A 78 17.59 -11.45 8.39
C GLN A 78 19.05 -11.89 8.21
N ALA A 79 19.29 -13.20 8.05
CA ALA A 79 20.63 -13.71 7.79
C ALA A 79 21.25 -13.19 6.48
N LEU A 80 20.45 -12.97 5.43
CA LEU A 80 20.92 -12.37 4.18
C LEU A 80 21.02 -10.84 4.26
N LEU A 81 20.06 -10.19 4.92
CA LEU A 81 20.08 -8.74 5.11
C LEU A 81 21.32 -8.29 5.89
N ASN A 82 21.77 -9.06 6.88
CA ASN A 82 23.00 -8.75 7.61
C ASN A 82 24.28 -8.78 6.74
N LEU A 83 24.22 -9.37 5.55
CA LEU A 83 25.34 -9.46 4.61
C LEU A 83 25.24 -8.43 3.47
N ILE A 84 24.16 -7.65 3.42
CA ILE A 84 23.91 -6.62 2.41
C ILE A 84 23.93 -5.26 3.13
N ASP A 85 24.58 -4.27 2.55
CA ASP A 85 24.62 -2.94 3.12
C ASP A 85 23.22 -2.33 3.19
N LEU A 86 22.87 -1.70 4.31
CA LEU A 86 21.51 -1.16 4.52
C LEU A 86 21.10 -0.18 3.41
N HIS A 87 22.07 0.59 2.89
CA HIS A 87 21.87 1.50 1.77
C HIS A 87 21.41 0.77 0.49
N ASP A 88 22.06 -0.34 0.12
CA ASP A 88 21.67 -1.12 -1.06
C ASP A 88 20.25 -1.67 -0.89
N GLN A 89 19.92 -2.15 0.32
CA GLN A 89 18.57 -2.65 0.62
C GLN A 89 17.50 -1.56 0.44
N GLU A 90 17.77 -0.36 0.94
CA GLU A 90 16.87 0.79 0.83
C GLU A 90 16.71 1.22 -0.63
N VAL A 91 17.82 1.35 -1.37
CA VAL A 91 17.81 1.71 -2.79
C VAL A 91 16.99 0.71 -3.60
N TRP A 92 17.15 -0.60 -3.38
CA TRP A 92 16.39 -1.61 -4.11
C TRP A 92 14.89 -1.54 -3.80
N LEU A 93 14.51 -1.38 -2.53
CA LEU A 93 13.13 -1.23 -2.11
C LEU A 93 12.48 0.01 -2.74
N LEU A 94 13.11 1.17 -2.61
CA LEU A 94 12.59 2.44 -3.14
C LEU A 94 12.53 2.45 -4.67
N ALA A 95 13.54 1.89 -5.34
CA ALA A 95 13.55 1.78 -6.80
C ALA A 95 12.41 0.87 -7.29
N TYR A 96 12.16 -0.26 -6.62
CA TYR A 96 11.06 -1.14 -6.98
C TYR A 96 9.69 -0.51 -6.72
N ILE A 97 9.50 0.15 -5.57
CA ILE A 97 8.27 0.91 -5.28
C ILE A 97 8.04 1.99 -6.33
N SER A 98 9.08 2.72 -6.72
CA SER A 98 9.02 3.75 -7.75
C SER A 98 8.60 3.17 -9.11
N LEU A 99 9.14 2.01 -9.50
CA LEU A 99 8.76 1.30 -10.71
C LEU A 99 7.28 0.90 -10.70
N LEU A 100 6.80 0.34 -9.59
CA LEU A 100 5.38 -0.03 -9.43
C LEU A 100 4.47 1.19 -9.53
N ASN A 101 4.86 2.32 -8.92
CA ASN A 101 4.11 3.57 -9.00
C ASN A 101 4.08 4.15 -10.42
N GLN A 102 5.20 4.14 -11.14
CA GLN A 102 5.26 4.58 -12.55
C GLN A 102 4.36 3.74 -13.46
N HIS A 103 4.17 2.46 -13.13
CA HIS A 103 3.24 1.57 -13.82
C HIS A 103 1.80 1.58 -13.27
N GLN A 104 1.49 2.50 -12.35
CA GLN A 104 0.17 2.63 -11.69
C GLN A 104 -0.29 1.38 -10.91
N LEU A 105 0.66 0.55 -10.45
CA LEU A 105 0.41 -0.64 -9.64
C LEU A 105 0.39 -0.31 -8.14
N PHE A 106 -0.41 0.69 -7.75
CA PHE A 106 -0.39 1.28 -6.40
C PHE A 106 -0.72 0.29 -5.28
N THR A 107 -1.64 -0.66 -5.50
CA THR A 107 -1.96 -1.69 -4.51
C THR A 107 -0.75 -2.56 -4.19
N HIS A 108 0.00 -2.97 -5.22
CA HIS A 108 1.21 -3.77 -5.05
C HIS A 108 2.32 -2.96 -4.40
N ALA A 109 2.49 -1.69 -4.81
CA ALA A 109 3.45 -0.79 -4.16
C ALA A 109 3.17 -0.68 -2.65
N ASN A 110 1.90 -0.58 -2.26
CA ASN A 110 1.49 -0.54 -0.86
C ASN A 110 1.73 -1.87 -0.12
N GLU A 111 1.55 -3.02 -0.77
CA GLU A 111 1.90 -4.33 -0.20
C GLU A 111 3.41 -4.44 0.05
N ILE A 112 4.24 -4.01 -0.91
CA ILE A 112 5.70 -3.97 -0.74
C ILE A 112 6.10 -3.05 0.40
N ILE A 113 5.50 -1.85 0.50
CA ILE A 113 5.71 -0.91 1.62
C ILE A 113 5.39 -1.58 2.96
N LYS A 114 4.23 -2.25 3.07
CA LYS A 114 3.81 -2.94 4.31
C LYS A 114 4.75 -4.08 4.71
N LEU A 115 5.32 -4.79 3.74
CA LEU A 115 6.22 -5.93 3.96
C LEU A 115 7.71 -5.52 4.12
N ALA A 116 8.04 -4.25 3.86
CA ALA A 116 9.39 -3.74 3.99
C ALA A 116 9.90 -3.85 5.43
N TRP A 117 11.14 -4.32 5.58
CA TRP A 117 11.83 -4.47 6.87
C TRP A 117 12.56 -3.20 7.32
N ILE A 118 12.61 -2.18 6.45
CA ILE A 118 13.18 -0.86 6.75
C ILE A 118 12.05 0.04 7.26
N PRO A 119 12.10 0.56 8.50
CA PRO A 119 11.05 1.39 9.08
C PRO A 119 10.69 2.62 8.25
N GLU A 120 11.70 3.29 7.69
CA GLU A 120 11.55 4.49 6.88
C GLU A 120 10.72 4.21 5.61
N VAL A 121 10.98 3.06 4.98
CA VAL A 121 10.22 2.59 3.80
C VAL A 121 8.81 2.16 4.22
N ASN A 122 8.67 1.45 5.35
CA ASN A 122 7.38 0.97 5.85
C ASN A 122 6.40 2.12 6.18
N GLN A 123 6.92 3.26 6.62
CA GLN A 123 6.15 4.45 6.97
C GLN A 123 5.69 5.28 5.75
N LEU A 124 6.14 4.96 4.53
CA LEU A 124 5.71 5.68 3.32
C LEU A 124 4.19 5.65 3.10
N ASN A 125 3.50 4.64 3.63
CA ASN A 125 2.03 4.53 3.56
C ASN A 125 1.28 5.47 4.54
N GLN A 126 1.98 6.05 5.51
CA GLN A 126 1.43 6.94 6.55
C GLN A 126 1.69 8.42 6.24
N GLN A 127 2.57 8.71 5.30
CA GLN A 127 2.85 10.08 4.87
C GLN A 127 1.72 10.56 3.94
N SER A 128 1.06 11.66 4.32
CA SER A 128 0.11 12.40 3.46
C SER A 128 -1.11 11.64 2.92
N THR A 129 -1.48 10.49 3.49
CA THR A 129 -2.64 9.66 3.08
C THR A 129 -3.86 9.82 3.99
N THR A 130 -3.73 10.57 5.09
CA THR A 130 -4.80 10.73 6.08
C THR A 130 -5.60 12.01 5.80
N VAL A 131 -6.76 11.87 5.20
CA VAL A 131 -7.72 12.98 5.04
C VAL A 131 -8.77 12.90 6.14
N ASN A 132 -8.82 13.91 6.99
CA ASN A 132 -9.78 13.98 8.10
C ASN A 132 -10.99 14.83 7.71
N ILE A 133 -12.19 14.35 8.06
CA ILE A 133 -13.42 15.12 7.93
C ILE A 133 -13.57 15.97 9.20
N SER A 134 -13.94 17.24 9.06
CA SER A 134 -14.30 18.09 10.20
C SER A 134 -15.79 18.44 10.18
N CYS A 135 -16.35 18.67 11.37
CA CYS A 135 -17.75 19.05 11.53
C CYS A 135 -17.99 20.48 11.04
N ASN A 136 -19.00 20.70 10.20
CA ASN A 136 -19.34 22.03 9.68
C ASN A 136 -19.89 23.02 10.74
N GLN A 137 -20.32 22.55 11.91
CA GLN A 137 -20.84 23.40 12.98
C GLN A 137 -19.76 23.83 13.99
N CYS A 138 -18.85 22.94 14.35
CA CYS A 138 -17.85 23.21 15.39
C CYS A 138 -16.39 23.10 14.92
N ASN A 139 -16.16 22.76 13.65
CA ASN A 139 -14.84 22.57 13.03
C ASN A 139 -13.93 21.53 13.69
N LYS A 140 -14.43 20.75 14.67
CA LYS A 140 -13.69 19.64 15.26
C LYS A 140 -13.66 18.47 14.28
N VAL A 141 -12.50 17.80 14.24
CA VAL A 141 -12.29 16.58 13.45
C VAL A 141 -13.27 15.49 13.92
N ILE A 142 -13.95 14.88 12.97
CA ILE A 142 -14.79 13.70 13.16
C ILE A 142 -13.86 12.48 13.17
N PRO A 143 -13.87 11.65 14.22
CA PRO A 143 -13.02 10.46 14.29
C PRO A 143 -13.21 9.54 13.07
N GLN A 144 -12.11 8.99 12.56
CA GLN A 144 -12.17 8.05 11.43
C GLN A 144 -13.05 6.85 11.75
N GLY A 145 -13.73 6.34 10.72
CA GLY A 145 -14.72 5.27 10.85
C GLY A 145 -16.07 5.72 11.40
N THR A 146 -16.21 6.96 11.86
CA THR A 146 -17.49 7.52 12.32
C THR A 146 -18.05 8.53 11.33
N ARG A 147 -19.35 8.80 11.45
CA ARG A 147 -20.07 9.87 10.73
C ARG A 147 -20.72 10.86 11.69
N LEU A 148 -20.43 10.75 12.97
CA LEU A 148 -21.04 11.51 14.04
C LEU A 148 -20.01 12.43 14.67
N CYS A 149 -20.33 13.71 14.76
CA CYS A 149 -19.54 14.62 15.56
C CYS A 149 -19.79 14.34 17.05
N GLY A 150 -18.76 13.92 17.80
CA GLY A 150 -18.89 13.68 19.23
C GLY A 150 -19.23 14.93 20.06
N ASN A 151 -19.06 16.13 19.50
CA ASN A 151 -19.37 17.39 20.18
C ASN A 151 -20.77 17.92 19.87
N CYS A 152 -21.20 17.86 18.60
CA CYS A 152 -22.50 18.36 18.17
C CYS A 152 -23.59 17.27 18.15
N SER A 153 -23.20 16.01 18.34
CA SER A 153 -24.06 14.83 18.16
C SER A 153 -24.78 14.79 16.80
N SER A 154 -24.20 15.46 15.79
CA SER A 154 -24.76 15.58 14.45
C SER A 154 -24.06 14.65 13.48
N SER A 155 -24.86 14.05 12.59
CA SER A 155 -24.36 13.24 11.49
C SER A 155 -23.86 14.10 10.33
N VAL A 156 -22.89 13.58 9.59
CA VAL A 156 -22.53 14.13 8.28
C VAL A 156 -23.71 13.97 7.32
N THR A 157 -24.27 15.10 6.87
CA THR A 157 -25.43 15.16 5.97
C THR A 157 -25.05 15.79 4.65
N CYS A 158 -25.78 15.43 3.60
CA CYS A 158 -25.61 16.02 2.27
C CYS A 158 -26.25 17.40 2.21
N SER A 159 -25.49 18.40 1.78
CA SER A 159 -25.99 19.77 1.62
C SER A 159 -27.01 19.95 0.48
N VAL A 160 -27.22 18.94 -0.37
CA VAL A 160 -28.19 18.97 -1.47
C VAL A 160 -29.51 18.29 -1.09
N CYS A 161 -29.45 17.06 -0.58
CA CYS A 161 -30.67 16.29 -0.25
C CYS A 161 -30.99 16.26 1.26
N HIS A 162 -30.12 16.80 2.10
CA HIS A 162 -30.24 16.86 3.56
C HIS A 162 -30.34 15.50 4.27
N GLN A 163 -30.10 14.40 3.56
CA GLN A 163 -30.04 13.07 4.14
C GLN A 163 -28.62 12.75 4.64
N VAL A 164 -28.55 11.83 5.61
CA VAL A 164 -27.26 11.29 6.09
C VAL A 164 -26.52 10.62 4.93
N VAL A 165 -25.21 10.85 4.86
CA VAL A 165 -24.36 10.26 3.82
C VAL A 165 -23.87 8.90 4.28
N ASP A 166 -24.54 7.85 3.80
CA ASP A 166 -24.12 6.46 3.96
C ASP A 166 -23.31 6.02 2.73
N GLY A 167 -21.99 6.24 2.78
CA GLY A 167 -21.06 5.94 1.69
C GLY A 167 -20.02 7.03 1.44
N ALA A 168 -19.69 7.24 0.16
CA ALA A 168 -18.71 8.23 -0.26
C ALA A 168 -19.20 9.66 0.04
N TYR A 169 -18.47 10.34 0.92
CA TYR A 169 -18.69 11.73 1.28
C TYR A 169 -17.59 12.60 0.68
N VAL A 170 -17.99 13.62 -0.06
CA VAL A 170 -17.09 14.63 -0.64
C VAL A 170 -17.44 15.97 -0.03
N TRP A 171 -16.44 16.70 0.47
CA TRP A 171 -16.62 17.97 1.17
C TRP A 171 -15.54 18.97 0.80
N CYS A 172 -15.86 20.25 0.97
CA CYS A 172 -14.92 21.33 0.76
C CYS A 172 -14.04 21.51 1.99
N GLN A 173 -12.71 21.52 1.81
CA GLN A 173 -11.75 21.75 2.90
C GLN A 173 -11.72 23.21 3.39
N GLY A 174 -12.43 24.13 2.73
CA GLY A 174 -12.60 25.51 3.20
C GLY A 174 -13.83 25.69 4.08
N CYS A 175 -15.00 25.19 3.63
CA CYS A 175 -16.28 25.45 4.31
C CYS A 175 -16.88 24.27 5.06
N MET A 176 -16.27 23.08 4.99
CA MET A 176 -16.69 21.83 5.63
C MET A 176 -18.08 21.30 5.24
N HIS A 177 -18.77 21.94 4.29
CA HIS A 177 -19.98 21.42 3.68
C HIS A 177 -19.64 20.40 2.60
N GLY A 178 -20.56 19.47 2.38
CA GLY A 178 -20.35 18.37 1.46
C GLY A 178 -21.60 17.53 1.28
N GLY A 179 -21.44 16.36 0.68
CA GLY A 179 -22.54 15.42 0.53
C GLY A 179 -22.19 14.16 -0.21
N HIS A 180 -23.24 13.47 -0.69
CA HIS A 180 -23.07 12.31 -1.56
C HIS A 180 -22.30 12.72 -2.82
N LEU A 181 -21.32 11.89 -3.21
CA LEU A 181 -20.48 12.12 -4.39
C LEU A 181 -21.29 12.58 -5.62
N LEU A 182 -22.37 11.87 -5.96
CA LEU A 182 -23.17 12.16 -7.16
C LEU A 182 -23.91 13.50 -7.06
N HIS A 183 -24.48 13.84 -5.89
CA HIS A 183 -25.16 15.12 -5.69
C HIS A 183 -24.18 16.28 -5.79
N MET A 184 -23.01 16.15 -5.17
CA MET A 184 -21.98 17.19 -5.21
C MET A 184 -21.46 17.38 -6.64
N GLN A 185 -21.14 16.30 -7.35
CA GLN A 185 -20.70 16.36 -8.75
C GLN A 185 -21.76 17.00 -9.66
N THR A 186 -23.03 16.62 -9.49
CA THR A 186 -24.14 17.18 -10.28
C THR A 186 -24.31 18.68 -10.00
N TRP A 187 -24.28 19.10 -8.74
CA TRP A 187 -24.39 20.51 -8.36
C TRP A 187 -23.24 21.34 -8.93
N LEU A 188 -22.00 20.87 -8.75
CA LEU A 188 -20.78 21.59 -9.13
C LEU A 188 -20.57 21.66 -10.64
N SER A 189 -21.19 20.76 -11.41
CA SER A 189 -21.18 20.86 -12.88
C SER A 189 -21.87 22.12 -13.42
N LYS A 190 -22.72 22.77 -12.61
CA LYS A 190 -23.50 23.95 -12.99
C LYS A 190 -23.29 25.15 -12.08
N ASN A 191 -22.65 24.97 -10.92
CA ASN A 191 -22.51 25.99 -9.89
C ASN A 191 -21.10 25.97 -9.32
N THR A 192 -20.55 27.15 -9.03
CA THR A 192 -19.27 27.29 -8.32
C THR A 192 -19.46 27.50 -6.82
N LEU A 193 -20.68 27.84 -6.38
CA LEU A 193 -21.01 28.13 -4.99
C LEU A 193 -21.50 26.90 -4.24
N CYS A 194 -21.23 26.87 -2.93
CA CYS A 194 -21.63 25.81 -2.03
C CYS A 194 -23.15 25.57 -2.04
N PRO A 195 -23.63 24.32 -2.18
CA PRO A 195 -25.05 24.00 -2.10
C PRO A 195 -25.67 24.29 -0.73
N ALA A 196 -24.86 24.38 0.34
CA ALA A 196 -25.33 24.76 1.67
C ALA A 196 -25.72 26.25 1.79
N GLY A 197 -25.46 27.07 0.77
CA GLY A 197 -25.78 28.49 0.80
C GLY A 197 -24.83 29.35 1.66
N CYS A 198 -23.66 28.84 2.04
CA CYS A 198 -22.70 29.58 2.88
C CYS A 198 -21.90 30.66 2.11
N GLY A 199 -22.15 30.85 0.81
CA GLY A 199 -21.46 31.84 -0.03
C GLY A 199 -20.04 31.47 -0.46
N HIS A 200 -19.51 30.32 -0.04
CA HIS A 200 -18.16 29.90 -0.40
C HIS A 200 -18.11 29.34 -1.84
N ALA A 201 -17.18 29.82 -2.66
CA ALA A 201 -16.85 29.23 -3.95
C ALA A 201 -16.01 27.96 -3.72
N CYS A 202 -16.66 26.81 -3.69
CA CYS A 202 -16.01 25.58 -3.24
C CYS A 202 -15.28 24.89 -4.39
N GLU A 203 -14.00 24.61 -4.17
CA GLU A 203 -13.21 23.75 -5.04
C GLU A 203 -12.99 22.40 -4.34
N TYR A 204 -13.21 21.32 -5.09
CA TYR A 204 -13.07 19.95 -4.60
C TYR A 204 -11.97 19.31 -5.46
N THR A 205 -10.74 19.32 -4.96
CA THR A 205 -9.57 18.67 -5.56
C THR A 205 -9.49 17.19 -5.22
#